data_AF-A0AAE9EZX3-F1
#
_entry.id   AF-A0AAE9EZX3-F1
#
_cell.length_a   1.000
_cell.length_b   1.000
_cell.length_c   1.000
_cell.angle_alpha   90.00
_cell.angle_beta   90.00
_cell.angle_gamma   90.00
#
_symmetry.space_group_name_H-M   'P 1'
#
loop_
_entity.id
_entity.type
_entity.pdbx_description
1 polymer ?
#
loop_
_entity_poly.entity_id
_entity_poly.type
_entity_poly.pdbx_seq_one_letter_code
_entity_poly.pdbx_strand_id
1 'polypeptide(L)'
;MTSPGTEEATREHVQMLAKHHGFDFDEQITIFSQDEIAAYDEKGEFLLGTKSSVVASPNGNGGLYSAISAQLPRLRAKGIKYFHVYCVDNILCKVADPHFIGFAISKEADVATKCVAKQQGELVGSVCLDHGKPRVVEYSELGAELAEQKTSDGKYLFSAGSIANHFFTMDFMDKVCSPSSRLPYHRAHKKIAFVDSNGDVIKPEKPNGIKLEQFIFDVFELSERFFIWEVTRNEEFSPLKNHQSVGVDCLSTCQKDLAYVNELWLNRAGATLNSSKRLFLKTMASYNGENLQELRHREINEQSIETDHVINKFFVNH
;
A
#
# COMPACT_ATOMS: atom_id res chain seq x y z
N MET A 1 -6.25 5.91 7.29
CA MET A 1 -6.78 4.82 8.15
C MET A 1 -5.66 4.32 9.04
N THR A 2 -5.90 4.24 10.34
CA THR A 2 -4.99 3.69 11.36
C THR A 2 -5.56 2.42 11.97
N SER A 3 -4.79 1.68 12.76
CA SER A 3 -5.33 0.75 13.76
C SER A 3 -5.40 1.45 15.12
N PRO A 4 -6.14 0.91 16.11
CA PRO A 4 -6.13 1.47 17.46
C PRO A 4 -4.71 1.60 18.03
N GLY A 5 -3.85 0.61 17.80
CA GLY A 5 -2.46 0.63 18.26
C GLY A 5 -1.52 1.60 17.54
N THR A 6 -1.92 2.21 16.42
CA THR A 6 -1.09 3.18 15.67
C THR A 6 -1.70 4.58 15.61
N GLU A 7 -2.93 4.76 16.08
CA GLU A 7 -3.71 5.98 15.92
C GLU A 7 -3.03 7.20 16.54
N GLU A 8 -2.72 7.15 17.84
CA GLU A 8 -2.23 8.29 18.62
C GLU A 8 -0.90 8.81 18.05
N ALA A 9 0.09 7.92 17.94
CA ALA A 9 1.41 8.26 17.40
C ALA A 9 1.32 8.77 15.94
N THR A 10 0.43 8.21 15.11
CA THR A 10 0.21 8.69 13.75
C THR A 10 -0.39 10.09 13.76
N ARG A 11 -1.39 10.34 14.61
CA ARG A 11 -2.05 11.64 14.70
C ARG A 11 -1.07 12.73 15.11
N GLU A 12 -0.29 12.52 16.16
CA GLU A 12 0.71 13.47 16.62
C GLU A 12 1.74 13.78 15.52
N HIS A 13 2.26 12.73 14.87
CA HIS A 13 3.25 12.89 13.82
C HIS A 13 2.69 13.65 12.60
N VAL A 14 1.49 13.30 12.13
CA VAL A 14 0.86 13.95 10.97
C VAL A 14 0.46 15.39 11.30
N GLN A 15 0.02 15.70 12.52
CA GLN A 15 -0.25 17.08 12.95
C GLN A 15 1.01 17.96 12.89
N MET A 16 2.14 17.43 13.36
CA MET A 16 3.43 18.11 13.28
C MET A 16 3.84 18.37 11.81
N LEU A 17 3.73 17.35 10.95
CA LEU A 17 4.04 17.49 9.52
C LEU A 17 3.10 18.47 8.80
N ALA A 18 1.80 18.40 9.07
CA ALA A 18 0.80 19.29 8.48
C ALA A 18 1.15 20.75 8.75
N LYS A 19 1.46 21.08 10.02
CA LYS A 19 1.90 22.41 10.42
C LYS A 19 3.20 22.82 9.73
N HIS A 20 4.18 21.92 9.64
CA HIS A 20 5.48 22.20 9.01
C HIS A 20 5.35 22.50 7.51
N HIS A 21 4.42 21.82 6.82
CA HIS A 21 4.21 21.94 5.38
C HIS A 21 3.05 22.86 4.99
N GLY A 22 2.39 23.53 5.94
CA GLY A 22 1.32 24.49 5.68
C GLY A 22 -0.01 23.87 5.27
N PHE A 23 -0.27 22.61 5.65
CA PHE A 23 -1.57 21.97 5.46
C PHE A 23 -2.52 22.31 6.60
N ASP A 24 -3.79 22.54 6.26
CA ASP A 24 -4.88 22.63 7.22
C ASP A 24 -5.29 21.21 7.65
N PHE A 25 -4.92 20.85 8.88
CA PHE A 25 -5.14 19.50 9.39
C PHE A 25 -6.62 19.12 9.45
N ASP A 26 -7.51 20.04 9.87
CA ASP A 26 -8.93 19.72 10.10
C ASP A 26 -9.73 19.71 8.79
N GLU A 27 -9.30 20.51 7.81
CA GLU A 27 -9.94 20.56 6.49
C GLU A 27 -9.43 19.51 5.52
N GLN A 28 -8.12 19.27 5.47
CA GLN A 28 -7.46 18.47 4.43
C GLN A 28 -7.12 17.04 4.88
N ILE A 29 -7.02 16.78 6.18
CA ILE A 29 -6.57 15.48 6.71
C ILE A 29 -7.69 14.87 7.55
N THR A 30 -7.95 13.58 7.36
CA THR A 30 -8.92 12.84 8.17
C THR A 30 -8.29 11.53 8.62
N ILE A 31 -8.03 11.44 9.92
CA ILE A 31 -7.53 10.21 10.56
C ILE A 31 -8.71 9.51 11.22
N PHE A 32 -8.92 8.26 10.82
CA PHE A 32 -9.94 7.36 11.33
C PHE A 32 -9.31 5.97 11.51
N SER A 33 -9.78 5.24 12.51
CA SER A 33 -9.28 3.89 12.84
C SER A 33 -10.21 2.81 12.31
N GLN A 34 -9.62 1.72 11.86
CA GLN A 34 -10.33 0.48 11.60
C GLN A 34 -10.66 -0.26 12.90
N ASP A 35 -11.64 -1.16 12.82
CA ASP A 35 -12.02 -2.02 13.94
C ASP A 35 -10.99 -3.13 14.17
N GLU A 36 -11.05 -3.73 15.36
CA GLU A 36 -10.32 -4.96 15.67
C GLU A 36 -11.28 -6.14 15.75
N ILE A 37 -10.75 -7.31 15.42
CA ILE A 37 -11.44 -8.58 15.55
C ILE A 37 -10.68 -9.47 16.53
N ALA A 38 -11.43 -10.19 17.35
CA ALA A 38 -10.87 -11.15 18.29
C ALA A 38 -10.10 -12.27 17.57
N ALA A 39 -9.05 -12.75 18.22
CA ALA A 39 -8.34 -13.95 17.82
C ALA A 39 -8.96 -15.19 18.47
N TYR A 40 -8.91 -16.29 17.73
CA TYR A 40 -9.47 -17.57 18.13
C TYR A 40 -8.37 -18.62 18.23
N ASP A 41 -8.55 -19.63 19.06
CA ASP A 41 -7.77 -20.85 18.97
C ASP A 41 -8.29 -21.76 17.83
N GLU A 42 -7.65 -22.90 17.62
CA GLU A 42 -8.06 -23.88 16.59
C GLU A 42 -9.44 -24.53 16.86
N LYS A 43 -10.01 -24.36 18.07
CA LYS A 43 -11.35 -24.83 18.44
C LYS A 43 -12.42 -23.75 18.27
N GLY A 44 -12.03 -22.52 17.95
CA GLY A 44 -12.93 -21.37 17.85
C GLY A 44 -13.20 -20.67 19.19
N GLU A 45 -12.41 -20.94 20.22
CA GLU A 45 -12.49 -20.25 21.51
C GLU A 45 -11.65 -18.97 21.50
N PHE A 46 -12.08 -17.94 22.22
CA PHE A 46 -11.32 -16.69 22.31
C PHE A 46 -9.98 -16.89 23.02
N LEU A 47 -8.92 -16.34 22.43
CA LEU A 47 -7.63 -16.22 23.12
C LEU A 47 -7.66 -15.02 24.05
N LEU A 48 -7.25 -15.20 25.30
CA LEU A 48 -7.17 -14.11 26.27
C LEU A 48 -5.80 -13.43 26.23
N GLY A 49 -5.78 -12.11 26.14
CA GLY A 49 -4.56 -11.30 26.23
C GLY A 49 -4.21 -10.94 27.67
N THR A 50 -5.23 -10.84 28.53
CA THR A 50 -5.12 -10.76 30.00
C THR A 50 -6.27 -11.55 30.62
N LYS A 51 -6.29 -11.71 31.96
CA LYS A 51 -7.42 -12.36 32.65
C LYS A 51 -8.79 -11.69 32.38
N SER A 52 -8.80 -10.45 31.89
CA SER A 52 -10.00 -9.66 31.66
C SER A 52 -10.12 -9.11 30.23
N SER A 53 -9.29 -9.55 29.29
CA SER A 53 -9.34 -9.06 27.91
C SER A 53 -9.03 -10.14 26.89
N VAL A 54 -9.72 -10.06 25.76
CA VAL A 54 -9.49 -10.92 24.59
C VAL A 54 -8.34 -10.35 23.76
N VAL A 55 -7.53 -11.22 23.17
CA VAL A 55 -6.57 -10.82 22.14
C VAL A 55 -7.35 -10.37 20.92
N ALA A 56 -7.22 -9.10 20.56
CA ALA A 56 -7.78 -8.57 19.32
C ALA A 56 -6.65 -8.09 18.41
N SER A 57 -6.95 -8.00 17.12
CA SER A 57 -6.05 -7.40 16.14
C SER A 57 -6.83 -6.70 15.03
N PRO A 58 -6.22 -5.77 14.30
CA PRO A 58 -6.89 -5.08 13.20
C PRO A 58 -7.54 -6.06 12.23
N ASN A 59 -8.76 -5.75 11.78
CA ASN A 59 -9.60 -6.64 10.98
C ASN A 59 -9.20 -6.78 9.49
N GLY A 60 -7.93 -6.55 9.16
CA GLY A 60 -7.41 -6.54 7.79
C GLY A 60 -7.70 -5.25 7.02
N ASN A 61 -7.01 -5.04 5.89
CA ASN A 61 -7.13 -3.79 5.11
C ASN A 61 -8.51 -3.58 4.47
N GLY A 62 -9.31 -4.64 4.32
CA GLY A 62 -10.73 -4.56 3.92
C GLY A 62 -11.62 -3.92 4.99
N GLY A 63 -11.15 -3.82 6.23
CA GLY A 63 -11.79 -3.03 7.30
C GLY A 63 -11.97 -1.55 6.94
N LEU A 64 -11.27 -1.07 5.90
CA LEU A 64 -11.45 0.24 5.29
C LEU A 64 -12.93 0.59 5.06
N TYR A 65 -13.72 -0.33 4.48
CA TYR A 65 -15.09 -0.02 4.07
C TYR A 65 -16.00 0.27 5.26
N SER A 66 -15.84 -0.47 6.35
CA SER A 66 -16.53 -0.16 7.61
C SER A 66 -16.05 1.19 8.16
N ALA A 67 -14.73 1.37 8.25
CA ALA A 67 -14.12 2.50 8.93
C ALA A 67 -14.34 3.85 8.22
N ILE A 68 -14.36 3.86 6.89
CA ILE A 68 -14.55 5.09 6.09
C ILE A 68 -16.03 5.45 5.90
N SER A 69 -16.96 4.51 6.10
CA SER A 69 -18.39 4.68 5.79
C SER A 69 -18.99 5.97 6.40
N ALA A 70 -18.66 6.26 7.66
CA ALA A 70 -19.13 7.45 8.37
C ALA A 70 -18.60 8.78 7.77
N GLN A 71 -17.51 8.72 6.99
CA GLN A 71 -16.90 9.89 6.35
C GLN A 71 -17.44 10.15 4.95
N LEU A 72 -18.03 9.15 4.27
CA LEU A 72 -18.50 9.29 2.89
C LEU A 72 -19.50 10.44 2.69
N PRO A 73 -20.50 10.68 3.57
CA PRO A 73 -21.41 11.82 3.42
C PRO A 73 -20.69 13.18 3.40
N ARG A 74 -19.70 13.37 4.29
CA ARG A 74 -18.87 14.59 4.34
C ARG A 74 -18.03 14.73 3.08
N LEU A 75 -17.38 13.65 2.63
CA LEU A 75 -16.55 13.66 1.42
C LEU A 75 -17.37 13.96 0.16
N ARG A 76 -18.57 13.39 0.05
CA ARG A 76 -19.53 13.66 -1.02
C ARG A 76 -19.99 15.12 -1.01
N ALA A 77 -20.30 15.68 0.17
CA ALA A 77 -20.64 17.10 0.32
C ALA A 77 -19.49 18.04 -0.09
N LYS A 78 -18.23 17.61 0.09
CA LYS A 78 -17.02 18.31 -0.43
C LYS A 78 -16.81 18.14 -1.94
N GLY A 79 -17.67 17.40 -2.65
CA GLY A 79 -17.56 17.17 -4.08
C GLY A 79 -16.49 16.15 -4.49
N ILE A 80 -16.00 15.33 -3.56
CA ILE A 80 -15.08 14.24 -3.87
C ILE A 80 -15.81 13.19 -4.72
N LYS A 81 -15.20 12.82 -5.85
CA LYS A 81 -15.77 11.86 -6.81
C LYS A 81 -14.99 10.56 -6.89
N TYR A 82 -13.72 10.59 -6.53
CA TYR A 82 -12.77 9.51 -6.76
C TYR A 82 -11.87 9.32 -5.55
N PHE A 83 -11.49 8.07 -5.32
CA PHE A 83 -10.58 7.66 -4.25
C PHE A 83 -9.37 6.98 -4.88
N HIS A 84 -8.17 7.43 -4.51
CA HIS A 84 -6.93 6.69 -4.75
C HIS A 84 -6.49 6.09 -3.42
N VAL A 85 -6.58 4.76 -3.32
CA VAL A 85 -6.24 4.01 -2.11
C VAL A 85 -4.94 3.26 -2.36
N TYR A 86 -3.98 3.38 -1.44
CA TYR A 86 -2.66 2.78 -1.58
C TYR A 86 -2.12 2.25 -0.25
N CYS A 87 -1.14 1.34 -0.29
CA CYS A 87 -0.43 0.87 0.90
C CYS A 87 0.75 1.78 1.28
N VAL A 88 0.89 2.07 2.57
CA VAL A 88 1.87 3.05 3.11
C VAL A 88 3.34 2.64 2.91
N ASP A 89 3.61 1.36 2.70
CA ASP A 89 4.98 0.83 2.69
C ASP A 89 5.71 0.95 1.34
N ASN A 90 5.06 1.44 0.29
CA ASN A 90 5.69 1.60 -1.01
C ASN A 90 6.33 3.00 -1.15
N ILE A 91 7.67 3.08 -1.09
CA ILE A 91 8.42 4.33 -1.21
C ILE A 91 8.25 5.00 -2.59
N LEU A 92 7.91 4.22 -3.63
CA LEU A 92 7.73 4.69 -5.00
C LEU A 92 6.25 4.96 -5.34
N CYS A 93 5.35 4.93 -4.35
CA CYS A 93 3.94 5.17 -4.59
C CYS A 93 3.70 6.60 -5.14
N LYS A 94 3.18 6.68 -6.36
CA LYS A 94 2.70 7.92 -6.96
C LYS A 94 1.33 8.28 -6.37
N VAL A 95 1.35 8.98 -5.24
CA VAL A 95 0.13 9.42 -4.55
C VAL A 95 -0.67 10.33 -5.47
N ALA A 96 -1.94 9.98 -5.69
CA ALA A 96 -2.88 10.67 -6.57
C ALA A 96 -2.37 10.80 -8.02
N ASP A 97 -1.80 9.72 -8.58
CA ASP A 97 -1.28 9.70 -9.95
C ASP A 97 -2.33 10.16 -10.99
N PRO A 98 -2.13 11.32 -11.64
CA PRO A 98 -3.09 11.87 -12.57
C PRO A 98 -3.24 11.02 -13.84
N HIS A 99 -2.22 10.24 -14.24
CA HIS A 99 -2.32 9.39 -15.42
C HIS A 99 -3.21 8.18 -15.14
N PHE A 100 -3.03 7.54 -13.98
CA PHE A 100 -3.88 6.43 -13.54
C PHE A 100 -5.33 6.87 -13.30
N ILE A 101 -5.52 7.98 -12.59
CA ILE A 101 -6.85 8.53 -12.33
C ILE A 101 -7.51 8.97 -13.63
N GLY A 102 -6.78 9.69 -14.50
CA GLY A 102 -7.27 10.13 -15.80
C GLY A 102 -7.65 8.96 -16.72
N PHE A 103 -6.86 7.89 -16.72
CA PHE A 103 -7.19 6.65 -17.40
C PHE A 103 -8.51 6.07 -16.90
N ALA A 104 -8.66 5.88 -15.58
CA ALA A 104 -9.87 5.32 -14.99
C ALA A 104 -11.11 6.15 -15.34
N ILE A 105 -11.01 7.48 -15.27
CA ILE A 105 -12.08 8.40 -15.69
C ILE A 105 -12.39 8.25 -17.18
N SER A 106 -11.38 8.21 -18.05
CA SER A 106 -11.57 8.09 -19.51
C SER A 106 -12.22 6.77 -19.95
N LYS A 107 -12.09 5.73 -19.12
CA LYS A 107 -12.72 4.42 -19.32
C LYS A 107 -14.05 4.29 -18.59
N GLU A 108 -14.48 5.33 -17.88
CA GLU A 108 -15.63 5.34 -16.99
C GLU A 108 -15.58 4.12 -16.05
N ALA A 109 -14.39 3.84 -15.53
CA ALA A 109 -14.16 2.74 -14.60
C ALA A 109 -14.83 3.05 -13.26
N ASP A 110 -15.48 2.06 -12.66
CA ASP A 110 -15.92 2.15 -11.26
C ASP A 110 -14.81 1.70 -10.30
N VAL A 111 -13.94 0.78 -10.77
CA VAL A 111 -12.73 0.31 -10.11
C VAL A 111 -11.59 0.21 -11.12
N ALA A 112 -10.39 0.67 -10.74
CA ALA A 112 -9.16 0.28 -11.43
C ALA A 112 -8.09 -0.09 -10.42
N THR A 113 -7.16 -0.97 -10.78
CA THR A 113 -6.04 -1.34 -9.92
C THR A 113 -4.72 -1.25 -10.66
N LYS A 114 -3.68 -0.78 -9.98
CA LYS A 114 -2.32 -0.88 -10.51
C LYS A 114 -1.75 -2.26 -10.25
N CYS A 115 -1.01 -2.76 -11.23
CA CYS A 115 -0.25 -4.00 -11.15
C CYS A 115 1.16 -3.80 -11.66
N VAL A 116 2.04 -4.70 -11.25
CA VAL A 116 3.36 -4.88 -11.87
C VAL A 116 3.43 -6.28 -12.47
N ALA A 117 4.29 -6.45 -13.47
CA ALA A 117 4.62 -7.79 -13.94
C ALA A 117 5.22 -8.62 -12.79
N LYS A 118 4.58 -9.76 -12.51
CA LYS A 118 5.02 -10.72 -11.48
C LYS A 118 6.40 -11.29 -11.81
N GLN A 119 7.27 -11.36 -10.81
CA GLN A 119 8.61 -11.95 -10.93
C GLN A 119 8.66 -13.39 -10.41
N GLN A 120 9.71 -14.12 -10.76
CA GLN A 120 9.89 -15.51 -10.30
C GLN A 120 10.04 -15.56 -8.78
N GLY A 121 9.29 -16.45 -8.13
CA GLY A 121 9.33 -16.64 -6.69
C GLY A 121 8.66 -15.50 -5.88
N GLU A 122 8.01 -14.55 -6.54
CA GLU A 122 7.36 -13.43 -5.87
C GLU A 122 6.03 -13.86 -5.22
N LEU A 123 5.90 -13.58 -3.92
CA LEU A 123 4.73 -13.87 -3.10
C LEU A 123 3.74 -12.70 -3.11
N VAL A 124 3.18 -12.42 -4.29
CA VAL A 124 2.20 -11.35 -4.50
C VAL A 124 0.88 -11.92 -5.02
N GLY A 125 -0.23 -11.42 -4.50
CA GLY A 125 -1.56 -11.71 -5.03
C GLY A 125 -1.67 -11.27 -6.49
N SER A 126 -2.33 -12.09 -7.31
CA SER A 126 -2.46 -11.84 -8.75
C SER A 126 -3.89 -11.46 -9.11
N VAL A 127 -4.06 -10.34 -9.81
CA VAL A 127 -5.36 -9.93 -10.35
C VAL A 127 -5.71 -10.84 -11.51
N CYS A 128 -6.91 -11.42 -11.50
CA CYS A 128 -7.39 -12.34 -12.53
C CYS A 128 -8.91 -12.23 -12.69
N LEU A 129 -9.45 -13.02 -13.63
CA LEU A 129 -10.88 -13.24 -13.76
C LEU A 129 -11.20 -14.63 -13.22
N ASP A 130 -12.08 -14.68 -12.22
CA ASP A 130 -12.68 -15.90 -11.71
C ASP A 130 -14.17 -15.91 -12.08
N HIS A 131 -14.60 -16.92 -12.85
CA HIS A 131 -15.96 -16.98 -13.42
C HIS A 131 -16.44 -15.67 -14.09
N GLY A 132 -15.52 -14.96 -14.76
CA GLY A 132 -15.79 -13.69 -15.44
C GLY A 132 -15.85 -12.46 -14.51
N LYS A 133 -15.54 -12.62 -13.22
CA LYS A 133 -15.48 -11.55 -12.23
C LYS A 133 -14.03 -11.23 -11.84
N PRO A 134 -13.65 -9.95 -11.75
CA PRO A 134 -12.30 -9.59 -11.34
C PRO A 134 -12.10 -9.90 -9.86
N ARG A 135 -10.97 -10.54 -9.55
CA ARG A 135 -10.56 -10.89 -8.19
C ARG A 135 -9.04 -10.82 -8.07
N VAL A 136 -8.54 -10.74 -6.85
CA VAL A 136 -7.15 -11.04 -6.54
C VAL A 136 -7.11 -12.42 -5.91
N VAL A 137 -6.30 -13.31 -6.47
CA VAL A 137 -6.03 -14.61 -5.86
C VAL A 137 -4.67 -14.52 -5.19
N GLU A 138 -4.64 -14.78 -3.89
CA GLU A 138 -3.41 -14.76 -3.12
C GLU A 138 -2.50 -15.94 -3.49
N TYR A 139 -1.20 -15.77 -3.34
CA TYR A 139 -0.24 -16.82 -3.68
C TYR A 139 -0.46 -18.10 -2.87
N SER A 140 -0.98 -17.98 -1.64
CA SER A 140 -1.30 -19.10 -0.76
C SER A 140 -2.54 -19.89 -1.21
N GLU A 141 -3.37 -19.30 -2.08
CA GLU A 141 -4.55 -19.93 -2.65
C GLU A 141 -4.24 -20.58 -4.01
N LEU A 142 -3.23 -20.07 -4.72
CA LEU A 142 -2.71 -20.68 -5.94
C LEU A 142 -1.84 -21.89 -5.60
N GLY A 143 -2.22 -23.07 -6.10
CA GLY A 143 -1.31 -24.23 -6.09
C GLY A 143 -0.01 -23.91 -6.84
N ALA A 144 1.12 -24.49 -6.40
CA ALA A 144 2.44 -24.17 -6.95
C ALA A 144 2.52 -24.33 -8.48
N GLU A 145 1.88 -25.37 -9.03
CA GLU A 145 1.83 -25.62 -10.48
C GLU A 145 1.16 -24.47 -11.24
N LEU A 146 0.01 -23.99 -10.75
CA LEU A 146 -0.74 -22.89 -11.37
C LEU A 146 -0.02 -21.54 -11.21
N ALA A 147 0.65 -21.34 -10.07
CA ALA A 147 1.42 -20.13 -9.78
C ALA A 147 2.64 -19.96 -10.69
N GLU A 148 3.22 -21.07 -11.16
CA GLU A 148 4.37 -21.11 -12.06
C GLU A 148 3.99 -21.29 -13.54
N GLN A 149 2.73 -21.57 -13.83
CA GLN A 149 2.25 -21.77 -15.20
C GLN A 149 2.50 -20.53 -16.06
N LYS A 150 2.98 -20.75 -17.29
CA LYS A 150 3.29 -19.71 -18.26
C LYS A 150 2.43 -19.83 -19.51
N THR A 151 2.15 -18.70 -20.16
CA THR A 151 1.52 -18.67 -21.48
C THR A 151 2.55 -18.96 -22.57
N SER A 152 2.09 -19.12 -23.82
CA SER A 152 2.96 -19.37 -24.98
C SER A 152 3.98 -18.26 -25.25
N ASP A 153 3.75 -17.05 -24.75
CA ASP A 153 4.69 -15.92 -24.86
C ASP A 153 5.76 -15.89 -23.75
N GLY A 154 5.75 -16.88 -22.84
CA GLY A 154 6.71 -17.02 -21.74
C GLY A 154 6.39 -16.20 -20.48
N LYS A 155 5.30 -15.41 -20.46
CA LYS A 155 4.83 -14.72 -19.25
C LYS A 155 4.06 -15.67 -18.35
N TYR A 156 4.01 -15.37 -17.05
CA TYR A 156 3.12 -16.11 -16.13
C TYR A 156 1.66 -15.98 -16.56
N LEU A 157 0.89 -17.06 -16.43
CA LEU A 157 -0.55 -17.03 -16.64
C LEU A 157 -1.21 -16.04 -15.66
N PHE A 158 -0.74 -16.03 -14.42
CA PHE A 158 -1.06 -15.04 -13.39
C PHE A 158 0.07 -14.02 -13.30
N SER A 159 0.14 -13.10 -14.28
CA SER A 159 1.24 -12.12 -14.37
C SER A 159 0.95 -10.77 -13.70
N ALA A 160 -0.31 -10.44 -13.43
CA ALA A 160 -0.71 -9.14 -12.90
C ALA A 160 -0.56 -9.08 -11.37
N GLY A 161 0.65 -8.85 -10.88
CA GLY A 161 0.93 -8.73 -9.45
C GLY A 161 0.32 -7.46 -8.85
N SER A 162 -0.59 -7.63 -7.88
CA SER A 162 -1.23 -6.52 -7.18
C SER A 162 -0.24 -5.76 -6.31
N ILE A 163 -0.17 -4.44 -6.46
CA ILE A 163 0.68 -3.57 -5.62
C ILE A 163 -0.13 -2.78 -4.59
N ALA A 164 -1.34 -3.24 -4.27
CA ALA A 164 -2.26 -2.62 -3.32
C ALA A 164 -2.48 -1.11 -3.60
N ASN A 165 -2.73 -0.77 -4.86
CA ASN A 165 -2.95 0.60 -5.31
C ASN A 165 -4.17 0.62 -6.25
N HIS A 166 -5.23 1.32 -5.81
CA HIS A 166 -6.57 1.16 -6.34
C HIS A 166 -7.25 2.52 -6.55
N PHE A 167 -8.04 2.60 -7.60
CA PHE A 167 -8.98 3.67 -7.88
C PHE A 167 -10.40 3.16 -7.59
N PHE A 168 -11.20 3.96 -6.89
CA PHE A 168 -12.62 3.72 -6.71
C PHE A 168 -13.41 4.99 -6.99
N THR A 169 -14.58 4.86 -7.60
CA THR A 169 -15.55 5.97 -7.65
C THR A 169 -16.27 6.12 -6.32
N MET A 170 -16.78 7.33 -6.04
CA MET A 170 -17.62 7.58 -4.86
C MET A 170 -18.87 6.69 -4.85
N ASP A 171 -19.51 6.46 -6.01
CA ASP A 171 -20.70 5.62 -6.09
C ASP A 171 -20.37 4.14 -5.81
N PHE A 172 -19.22 3.66 -6.29
CA PHE A 172 -18.73 2.33 -5.92
C PHE A 172 -18.44 2.23 -4.42
N MET A 173 -17.79 3.25 -3.84
CA MET A 173 -17.53 3.30 -2.39
C MET A 173 -18.81 3.26 -1.56
N ASP A 174 -19.85 4.01 -1.94
CA ASP A 174 -21.16 3.96 -1.26
C ASP A 174 -21.82 2.58 -1.36
N LYS A 175 -21.72 1.91 -2.51
CA LYS A 175 -22.23 0.54 -2.71
C LYS A 175 -21.55 -0.44 -1.75
N VAL A 176 -20.21 -0.43 -1.69
CA VAL A 176 -19.43 -1.41 -0.92
C VAL A 176 -19.36 -1.09 0.58
N CYS A 177 -19.57 0.16 0.97
CA CYS A 177 -19.69 0.57 2.38
C CYS A 177 -21.12 0.43 2.92
N SER A 178 -22.08 -0.01 2.09
CA SER A 178 -23.46 -0.21 2.53
C SER A 178 -23.55 -1.29 3.62
N PRO A 179 -24.49 -1.18 4.59
CA PRO A 179 -24.66 -2.19 5.64
C PRO A 179 -24.98 -3.60 5.12
N SER A 180 -25.48 -3.72 3.89
CA SER A 180 -25.74 -4.98 3.19
C SER A 180 -24.50 -5.60 2.54
N SER A 181 -23.44 -4.82 2.33
CA SER A 181 -22.17 -5.32 1.83
C SER A 181 -21.44 -6.09 2.92
N ARG A 182 -20.96 -7.28 2.59
CA ARG A 182 -20.26 -8.19 3.50
C ARG A 182 -19.04 -8.74 2.80
N LEU A 183 -17.87 -8.48 3.35
CA LEU A 183 -16.63 -9.09 2.88
C LEU A 183 -16.35 -10.39 3.64
N PRO A 184 -15.79 -11.40 2.96
CA PRO A 184 -15.38 -12.64 3.61
C PRO A 184 -14.27 -12.37 4.63
N TYR A 185 -14.20 -13.23 5.65
CA TYR A 185 -13.05 -13.28 6.54
C TYR A 185 -12.08 -14.36 6.09
N HIS A 186 -10.84 -13.95 5.86
CA HIS A 186 -9.71 -14.82 5.58
C HIS A 186 -9.03 -15.23 6.88
N ARG A 187 -8.60 -16.48 6.97
CA ARG A 187 -7.99 -17.06 8.17
C ARG A 187 -6.48 -17.07 8.06
N ALA A 188 -5.80 -16.43 9.00
CA ALA A 188 -4.36 -16.45 9.11
C ALA A 188 -3.93 -17.20 10.38
N HIS A 189 -3.29 -18.36 10.22
CA HIS A 189 -2.70 -19.09 11.35
C HIS A 189 -1.45 -18.36 11.85
N LYS A 190 -1.43 -18.01 13.13
CA LYS A 190 -0.36 -17.21 13.74
C LYS A 190 0.06 -17.79 15.10
N LYS A 191 1.26 -17.40 15.53
CA LYS A 191 1.72 -17.56 16.91
C LYS A 191 1.17 -16.39 17.71
N ILE A 192 0.15 -16.63 18.51
CA ILE A 192 -0.59 -15.60 19.25
C ILE A 192 -0.28 -15.79 20.73
N ALA A 193 0.42 -14.82 21.31
CA ALA A 193 0.65 -14.79 22.75
C ALA A 193 -0.69 -14.67 23.48
N PHE A 194 -0.87 -15.46 24.54
CA PHE A 194 -2.10 -15.52 25.31
C PHE A 194 -1.79 -15.72 26.79
N VAL A 195 -2.80 -15.57 27.65
CA VAL A 195 -2.71 -15.82 29.08
C VAL A 195 -3.39 -17.12 29.43
N ASP A 196 -2.72 -17.96 30.23
CA ASP A 196 -3.25 -19.23 30.71
C ASP A 196 -4.22 -19.06 31.90
N SER A 197 -4.72 -20.18 32.44
CA SER A 197 -5.63 -20.18 33.60
C SER A 197 -5.02 -19.56 34.87
N ASN A 198 -3.70 -19.58 35.01
CA ASN A 198 -2.99 -19.04 36.17
C ASN A 198 -2.76 -17.53 36.04
N GLY A 199 -2.78 -17.00 34.82
CA GLY A 199 -2.48 -15.60 34.53
C GLY A 199 -1.14 -15.37 33.86
N ASP A 200 -0.42 -16.44 33.52
CA ASP A 200 0.92 -16.36 32.98
C ASP A 200 0.87 -16.16 31.46
N VAL A 201 1.71 -15.25 30.95
CA VAL A 201 1.81 -14.96 29.52
C VAL A 201 2.58 -16.07 28.82
N ILE A 202 1.90 -16.78 27.92
CA ILE A 202 2.47 -17.84 27.10
C ILE A 202 2.80 -17.29 25.72
N LYS A 203 4.05 -17.50 25.29
CA LYS A 203 4.52 -17.21 23.93
C LYS A 203 4.73 -18.53 23.17
N PRO A 204 3.81 -18.91 22.27
CA PRO A 204 3.83 -20.23 21.66
C PRO A 204 4.94 -20.37 20.61
N GLU A 205 5.55 -21.56 20.54
CA GLU A 205 6.62 -21.87 19.58
C GLU A 205 6.08 -22.24 18.18
N LYS A 206 4.84 -22.73 18.10
CA LYS A 206 4.13 -23.09 16.87
C LYS A 206 2.83 -22.27 16.76
N PRO A 207 2.26 -22.08 15.55
CA PRO A 207 0.94 -21.45 15.43
C PRO A 207 -0.09 -22.14 16.31
N ASN A 208 -0.85 -21.34 17.05
CA ASN A 208 -1.81 -21.80 18.06
C ASN A 208 -3.19 -21.14 17.93
N GLY A 209 -3.34 -20.21 16.98
CA GLY A 209 -4.57 -19.49 16.80
C GLY A 209 -4.72 -18.85 15.42
N ILE A 210 -5.94 -18.41 15.17
CA ILE A 210 -6.44 -17.86 13.92
C ILE A 210 -6.74 -16.38 14.14
N LYS A 211 -6.16 -15.55 13.27
CA LYS A 211 -6.60 -14.16 13.06
C LYS A 211 -7.49 -14.10 11.84
N LEU A 212 -8.53 -13.28 11.92
CA LEU A 212 -9.44 -13.03 10.81
C LEU A 212 -9.10 -11.68 10.17
N GLU A 213 -9.03 -11.65 8.84
CA GLU A 213 -8.73 -10.43 8.07
C GLU A 213 -9.69 -10.32 6.89
N GLN A 214 -10.16 -9.11 6.60
CA GLN A 214 -10.84 -8.80 5.34
C GLN A 214 -9.84 -8.18 4.38
N PHE A 215 -9.96 -8.47 3.09
CA PHE A 215 -9.08 -7.87 2.09
C PHE A 215 -9.78 -6.80 1.27
N ILE A 216 -9.08 -5.68 1.05
CA ILE A 216 -9.59 -4.53 0.31
C ILE A 216 -10.00 -4.89 -1.11
N PHE A 217 -9.32 -5.82 -1.74
CA PHE A 217 -9.60 -6.22 -3.12
C PHE A 217 -10.77 -7.21 -3.26
N ASP A 218 -11.32 -7.72 -2.16
CA ASP A 218 -12.45 -8.68 -2.22
C ASP A 218 -13.72 -8.05 -2.80
N VAL A 219 -13.83 -6.71 -2.81
CA VAL A 219 -14.94 -6.01 -3.45
C VAL A 219 -14.86 -5.99 -4.97
N PHE A 220 -13.73 -6.38 -5.59
CA PHE A 220 -13.53 -6.24 -7.03
C PHE A 220 -14.62 -6.93 -7.83
N GLU A 221 -15.11 -8.08 -7.38
CA GLU A 221 -16.18 -8.82 -8.07
C GLU A 221 -17.50 -8.03 -8.23
N LEU A 222 -17.70 -7.01 -7.40
CA LEU A 222 -18.87 -6.11 -7.41
C LEU A 222 -18.74 -5.00 -8.45
N SER A 223 -17.57 -4.85 -9.06
CA SER A 223 -17.28 -3.90 -10.13
C SER A 223 -18.02 -4.28 -11.41
N GLU A 224 -18.56 -3.26 -12.07
CA GLU A 224 -19.20 -3.34 -13.37
C GLU A 224 -18.25 -2.98 -14.50
N ARG A 225 -17.23 -2.14 -14.22
CA ARG A 225 -16.22 -1.66 -15.17
C ARG A 225 -14.84 -1.64 -14.54
N PHE A 226 -14.26 -2.82 -14.41
CA PHE A 226 -12.95 -3.04 -13.82
C PHE A 226 -11.82 -2.92 -14.85
N PHE A 227 -10.73 -2.23 -14.48
CA PHE A 227 -9.53 -2.15 -15.30
C PHE A 227 -8.24 -2.42 -14.51
N ILE A 228 -7.27 -3.02 -15.19
CA ILE A 228 -5.89 -3.17 -14.71
C ILE A 228 -5.04 -2.11 -15.40
N TRP A 229 -4.18 -1.44 -14.63
CA TRP A 229 -3.16 -0.51 -15.10
C TRP A 229 -1.78 -1.05 -14.74
N GLU A 230 -1.11 -1.67 -15.72
CA GLU A 230 0.25 -2.19 -15.51
C GLU A 230 1.26 -1.03 -15.50
N VAL A 231 2.14 -1.01 -14.49
CA VAL A 231 3.19 -0.01 -14.33
C VAL A 231 4.58 -0.64 -14.30
N THR A 232 5.59 0.17 -14.62
CA THR A 232 6.99 -0.22 -14.49
C THR A 232 7.36 -0.35 -13.01
N ARG A 233 7.63 -1.58 -12.56
CA ARG A 233 8.02 -1.88 -11.15
C ARG A 233 9.09 -0.94 -10.62
N ASN A 234 10.20 -0.81 -11.35
CA ASN A 234 11.35 -0.02 -10.91
C ASN A 234 11.08 1.50 -10.85
N GLU A 235 9.90 1.97 -11.27
CA GLU A 235 9.48 3.37 -11.16
C GLU A 235 8.31 3.58 -10.17
N GLU A 236 7.59 2.53 -9.77
CA GLU A 236 6.34 2.66 -8.99
C GLU A 236 6.15 1.66 -7.84
N PHE A 237 7.04 0.68 -7.67
CA PHE A 237 6.89 -0.33 -6.62
C PHE A 237 8.22 -0.76 -6.01
N SER A 238 8.45 -0.33 -4.76
CA SER A 238 9.52 -0.79 -3.89
C SER A 238 9.01 -0.79 -2.43
N PRO A 239 8.50 -1.93 -1.95
CA PRO A 239 7.85 -2.01 -0.65
C PRO A 239 8.84 -2.16 0.51
N LEU A 240 8.48 -1.64 1.68
CA LEU A 240 9.19 -1.81 2.95
C LEU A 240 8.47 -2.84 3.82
N LYS A 241 8.88 -4.10 3.75
CA LYS A 241 8.24 -5.23 4.47
C LYS A 241 9.14 -5.85 5.53
N ASN A 242 10.45 -5.77 5.33
CA ASN A 242 11.43 -6.56 6.08
C ASN A 242 12.43 -5.69 6.83
N HIS A 243 12.99 -6.26 7.90
CA HIS A 243 14.15 -5.71 8.57
C HIS A 243 15.37 -5.68 7.63
N GLN A 244 16.27 -4.71 7.83
CA GLN A 244 17.46 -4.50 7.00
C GLN A 244 18.32 -5.76 6.81
N SER A 245 18.36 -6.64 7.81
CA SER A 245 19.13 -7.89 7.79
C SER A 245 18.66 -8.91 6.74
N VAL A 246 17.44 -8.79 6.22
CA VAL A 246 16.91 -9.69 5.17
C VAL A 246 17.49 -9.32 3.80
N GLY A 247 17.79 -8.04 3.57
CA GLY A 247 18.36 -7.56 2.31
C GLY A 247 17.39 -7.47 1.12
N VAL A 248 16.10 -7.73 1.32
CA VAL A 248 15.01 -7.65 0.31
C VAL A 248 13.83 -6.90 0.94
N ASP A 249 13.16 -6.03 0.17
CA ASP A 249 12.01 -5.21 0.60
C ASP A 249 12.26 -4.53 1.96
N CYS A 250 13.44 -3.93 2.12
CA CYS A 250 13.93 -3.32 3.35
C CYS A 250 14.37 -1.87 3.11
N LEU A 251 14.77 -1.16 4.17
CA LEU A 251 15.13 0.26 4.07
C LEU A 251 16.19 0.53 2.98
N SER A 252 17.23 -0.30 2.91
CA SER A 252 18.29 -0.12 1.93
C SER A 252 17.86 -0.35 0.47
N THR A 253 16.90 -1.25 0.22
CA THR A 253 16.36 -1.47 -1.13
C THR A 253 15.46 -0.30 -1.52
N CYS A 254 14.58 0.16 -0.63
CA CYS A 254 13.76 1.36 -0.86
C CYS A 254 14.61 2.59 -1.19
N GLN A 255 15.68 2.84 -0.43
CA GLN A 255 16.60 3.95 -0.70
C GLN A 255 17.35 3.80 -2.03
N LYS A 256 17.75 2.58 -2.39
CA LYS A 256 18.42 2.30 -3.67
C LYS A 256 17.47 2.56 -4.84
N ASP A 257 16.23 2.09 -4.73
CA ASP A 257 15.26 2.17 -5.82
C ASP A 257 14.75 3.61 -6.00
N LEU A 258 14.54 4.35 -4.92
CA LEU A 258 14.21 5.78 -5.00
C LEU A 258 15.36 6.60 -5.64
N ALA A 259 16.60 6.33 -5.24
CA ALA A 259 17.76 6.98 -5.85
C ALA A 259 17.85 6.66 -7.35
N TYR A 260 17.66 5.40 -7.74
CA TYR A 260 17.63 4.98 -9.14
C TYR A 260 16.57 5.74 -9.96
N VAL A 261 15.35 5.90 -9.43
CA VAL A 261 14.29 6.67 -10.11
C VAL A 261 14.69 8.13 -10.27
N ASN A 262 15.29 8.76 -9.26
CA ASN A 262 15.73 10.14 -9.35
C ASN A 262 16.90 10.33 -10.33
N GLU A 263 17.85 9.40 -10.36
CA GLU A 263 18.91 9.36 -11.37
C GLU A 263 18.34 9.23 -12.78
N LEU A 264 17.34 8.35 -12.96
CA LEU A 264 16.63 8.18 -14.23
C LEU A 264 15.97 9.48 -14.69
N TRP A 265 15.33 10.23 -13.78
CA TRP A 265 14.71 11.52 -14.10
C TRP A 265 15.75 12.57 -14.51
N LEU A 266 16.87 12.67 -13.80
CA LEU A 266 17.97 13.59 -14.15
C LEU A 266 18.59 13.26 -15.50
N ASN A 267 18.82 11.97 -15.77
CA ASN A 267 19.31 11.51 -17.07
C ASN A 267 18.32 11.84 -18.19
N ARG A 268 17.01 11.63 -17.97
CA ARG A 268 15.94 12.01 -18.93
C ARG A 268 15.90 13.53 -19.16
N ALA A 269 16.21 14.34 -18.14
CA ALA A 269 16.33 15.80 -18.24
C ALA A 269 17.63 16.26 -18.93
N GLY A 270 18.58 15.36 -19.20
CA GLY A 270 19.85 15.64 -19.85
C GLY A 270 20.94 16.17 -18.91
N ALA A 271 20.83 15.91 -17.60
CA ALA A 271 21.93 16.14 -16.65
C ALA A 271 22.99 15.03 -16.76
N THR A 272 24.23 15.33 -16.38
CA THR A 272 25.32 14.35 -16.31
C THR A 272 25.59 14.01 -14.86
N LEU A 273 25.50 12.74 -14.49
CA LEU A 273 25.74 12.27 -13.13
C LEU A 273 27.21 11.83 -12.98
N ASN A 274 27.95 12.46 -12.07
CA ASN A 274 29.34 12.14 -11.75
C ASN A 274 29.52 11.98 -10.24
N SER A 275 28.83 11.00 -9.67
CA SER A 275 28.89 10.69 -8.24
C SER A 275 28.64 9.21 -7.98
N SER A 276 29.25 8.71 -6.89
CA SER A 276 28.95 7.39 -6.33
C SER A 276 27.92 7.45 -5.19
N LYS A 277 27.54 8.66 -4.74
CA LYS A 277 26.55 8.86 -3.67
C LYS A 277 25.14 8.75 -4.24
N ARG A 278 24.24 8.16 -3.43
CA ARG A 278 22.79 8.18 -3.72
C ARG A 278 22.27 9.61 -3.68
N LEU A 279 21.35 9.90 -4.58
CA LEU A 279 20.74 11.21 -4.78
C LEU A 279 19.23 11.12 -4.56
N PHE A 280 18.64 12.12 -3.90
CA PHE A 280 17.22 12.16 -3.59
C PHE A 280 16.63 13.53 -3.92
N LEU A 281 15.87 13.60 -5.01
CA LEU A 281 15.18 14.82 -5.43
C LEU A 281 14.03 15.13 -4.49
N LYS A 282 13.84 16.42 -4.17
CA LYS A 282 12.64 16.87 -3.47
C LYS A 282 11.40 16.60 -4.32
N THR A 283 10.37 16.02 -3.69
CA THR A 283 9.05 15.80 -4.33
C THR A 283 8.40 17.10 -4.81
N MET A 284 8.69 18.24 -4.16
CA MET A 284 8.24 19.56 -4.62
C MET A 284 8.92 20.05 -5.90
N ALA A 285 10.11 19.55 -6.22
CA ALA A 285 10.80 19.91 -7.45
C ALA A 285 10.24 19.13 -8.65
N SER A 286 9.89 17.87 -8.43
CA SER A 286 9.36 16.99 -9.46
C SER A 286 8.55 15.84 -8.86
N TYR A 287 7.35 15.60 -9.39
CA TYR A 287 6.48 14.50 -8.99
C TYR A 287 6.82 13.21 -9.74
N ASN A 288 7.11 13.30 -11.04
CA ASN A 288 7.34 12.16 -11.93
C ASN A 288 8.42 12.45 -12.98
N GLY A 289 9.42 13.26 -12.63
CA GLY A 289 10.54 13.62 -13.50
C GLY A 289 10.31 14.85 -14.39
N GLU A 290 9.13 15.48 -14.33
CA GLU A 290 8.87 16.77 -14.98
C GLU A 290 9.56 17.94 -14.23
N ASN A 291 9.60 19.12 -14.86
CA ASN A 291 10.12 20.37 -14.27
C ASN A 291 11.62 20.35 -13.88
N LEU A 292 12.42 19.48 -14.50
CA LEU A 292 13.87 19.37 -14.26
C LEU A 292 14.74 20.04 -15.35
N GLN A 293 14.15 20.86 -16.24
CA GLN A 293 14.84 21.43 -17.39
C GLN A 293 16.01 22.36 -17.01
N GLU A 294 15.95 22.99 -15.82
CA GLU A 294 17.04 23.82 -15.29
C GLU A 294 18.31 23.03 -14.97
N LEU A 295 18.19 21.70 -14.82
CA LEU A 295 19.32 20.79 -14.57
C LEU A 295 19.93 20.24 -15.86
N ARG A 296 19.35 20.58 -17.02
CA ARG A 296 19.83 20.13 -18.31
C ARG A 296 21.27 20.58 -18.54
N HIS A 297 22.13 19.67 -19.00
CA HIS A 297 23.58 19.88 -19.23
C HIS A 297 24.38 20.22 -17.97
N ARG A 298 23.76 20.18 -16.79
CA ARG A 298 24.46 20.40 -15.52
C ARG A 298 25.14 19.10 -15.10
N GLU A 299 26.38 19.21 -14.63
CA GLU A 299 27.07 18.10 -13.97
C GLU A 299 26.62 18.05 -12.51
N ILE A 300 26.07 16.91 -12.10
CA ILE A 300 25.69 16.63 -10.72
C ILE A 300 26.79 15.77 -10.10
N ASN A 301 27.64 16.41 -9.31
CA ASN A 301 28.73 15.77 -8.57
C ASN A 301 28.40 15.73 -7.07
N GLU A 302 29.32 15.20 -6.26
CA GLU A 302 29.13 15.11 -4.80
C GLU A 302 28.86 16.47 -4.14
N GLN A 303 29.49 17.55 -4.60
CA GLN A 303 29.25 18.90 -4.09
C GLN A 303 27.84 19.39 -4.41
N SER A 304 27.33 19.08 -5.60
CA SER A 304 25.96 19.39 -6.00
C SER A 304 24.96 18.67 -5.10
N ILE A 305 25.21 17.40 -4.79
CA ILE A 305 24.36 16.61 -3.88
C ILE A 305 24.28 17.23 -2.49
N GLU A 306 25.38 17.80 -1.98
CA GLU A 306 25.42 18.36 -0.62
C GLU A 306 24.88 19.78 -0.52
N THR A 307 25.00 20.59 -1.58
CA THR A 307 24.68 22.02 -1.52
C THR A 307 23.40 22.40 -2.23
N ASP A 308 22.99 21.66 -3.25
CA ASP A 308 21.83 22.01 -4.05
C ASP A 308 20.53 21.67 -3.31
N HIS A 309 19.74 22.70 -3.05
CA HIS A 309 18.50 22.57 -2.28
C HIS A 309 17.41 21.77 -2.99
N VAL A 310 17.57 21.47 -4.28
CA VAL A 310 16.71 20.59 -5.07
C VAL A 310 17.13 19.11 -4.91
N ILE A 311 18.42 18.84 -4.72
CA ILE A 311 19.04 17.53 -5.01
C ILE A 311 19.32 16.63 -3.80
N ASN A 312 19.29 17.12 -2.56
CA ASN A 312 19.29 16.23 -1.39
C ASN A 312 18.86 16.96 -0.12
N LYS A 313 17.72 16.57 0.47
CA LYS A 313 17.36 16.99 1.85
C LYS A 313 16.57 15.95 2.66
N PHE A 314 16.27 14.76 2.13
CA PHE A 314 15.38 13.82 2.82
C PHE A 314 16.02 13.04 3.97
N PHE A 315 17.35 12.82 3.93
CA PHE A 315 18.06 12.00 4.92
C PHE A 315 19.21 12.73 5.62
N VAL A 316 19.27 14.06 5.50
CA VAL A 316 20.29 14.85 6.21
C VAL A 316 19.81 15.02 7.64
N ASN A 317 20.43 14.25 8.54
CA ASN A 317 20.15 14.21 9.99
C ASN A 317 19.77 15.58 10.56
N HIS A 318 18.58 15.66 11.17
CA HIS A 318 18.29 16.62 12.23
C HIS A 318 18.62 15.99 13.58
#